data_AF-A0A2J6RV78-F1
#
_entry.id   AF-A0A2J6RV78-F1
#
_cell.length_a   1.000
_cell.length_b   1.000
_cell.length_c   1.000
_cell.angle_alpha   90.00
_cell.angle_beta   90.00
_cell.angle_gamma   90.00
#
_symmetry.space_group_name_H-M   'P 1'
#
loop_
_entity.id
_entity.type
_entity.pdbx_description
1 polymer ?
#
loop_
_entity_poly.entity_id
_entity_poly.type
_entity_poly.pdbx_seq_one_letter_code
_entity_poly.pdbx_strand_id
1 'polypeptide(L)'
;MEHINEDRKIPVWLDVDTGNDDVFALLMAAHHPSLELLGTSTSHGNASLINTTQNTSMILTALGRTDVRVYPGASKPFCRDEVVTFDIHGSTGLGGITKLPPASAPIMKDSNAILAMREALLAQPRQTAWVVVTGPCTNAALLFATFPEVVDHIAGLSIMGGAVGGGFTEAKNGKTDGGLEKDANERFGNETDWAEFNIFCDPEAARSIFSNPALAAKTTLITLDLTHLCFATSAVREKLLNGGDSGKPPSDLRVMLEEILAFFASGYDNFFGMADGPPLHDPLAVAALLPNSKIFQDEGDRYIVTMVTAGEHTVVDGVDLEGARGQVGRTIVTPSKNGKGIRIPRKLDVDAFWQTLSDCCTVAERKDVL
;
A
#
# COMPACT_ATOMS: atom_id res chain seq x y z
N MET A 1 -30.19 -7.78 8.46
CA MET A 1 -28.95 -8.50 8.80
C MET A 1 -28.79 -9.58 7.75
N GLU A 2 -28.08 -9.28 6.67
CA GLU A 2 -27.73 -10.31 5.69
C GLU A 2 -26.66 -11.20 6.32
N HIS A 3 -26.95 -12.50 6.38
CA HIS A 3 -25.96 -13.51 6.71
C HIS A 3 -24.83 -13.42 5.68
N ILE A 4 -23.68 -12.87 6.07
CA ILE A 4 -22.45 -13.02 5.31
C ILE A 4 -22.17 -14.53 5.32
N ASN A 5 -22.30 -15.15 4.15
CA ASN A 5 -22.01 -16.56 3.97
C ASN A 5 -20.51 -16.75 4.23
N GLU A 6 -20.14 -17.42 5.33
CA GLU A 6 -18.75 -17.59 5.78
C GLU A 6 -17.87 -18.30 4.72
N ASP A 7 -18.48 -18.97 3.74
CA ASP A 7 -17.79 -19.65 2.63
C ASP A 7 -17.41 -18.73 1.45
N ARG A 8 -17.88 -17.47 1.40
CA ARG A 8 -17.64 -16.61 0.24
C ARG A 8 -16.45 -15.67 0.44
N LYS A 9 -15.40 -15.89 -0.35
CA LYS A 9 -14.23 -15.01 -0.41
C LYS A 9 -14.58 -13.61 -0.92
N ILE A 10 -13.83 -12.62 -0.45
CA ILE A 10 -13.89 -11.22 -0.86
C ILE A 10 -13.01 -11.07 -2.12
N PRO A 11 -13.61 -10.76 -3.29
CA PRO A 11 -12.83 -10.52 -4.50
C PRO A 11 -12.05 -9.20 -4.37
N VAL A 12 -10.77 -9.22 -4.69
CA VAL A 12 -9.89 -8.05 -4.60
C VAL A 12 -9.05 -7.89 -5.85
N TRP A 13 -9.03 -6.67 -6.38
CA TRP A 13 -8.01 -6.21 -7.31
C TRP A 13 -6.96 -5.41 -6.54
N LEU A 14 -5.69 -5.69 -6.77
CA LEU A 14 -4.58 -5.01 -6.09
C LEU A 14 -3.75 -4.20 -7.10
N ASP A 15 -3.69 -2.89 -6.92
CA ASP A 15 -2.91 -1.94 -7.72
C ASP A 15 -1.65 -1.55 -6.94
N VAL A 16 -0.49 -1.96 -7.44
CA VAL A 16 0.80 -1.92 -6.71
C VAL A 16 1.87 -1.17 -7.50
N ASP A 17 2.92 -0.74 -6.83
CA ASP A 17 4.18 -0.29 -7.42
C ASP A 17 5.36 -1.10 -6.85
N THR A 18 5.16 -2.42 -6.76
CA THR A 18 5.93 -3.40 -5.97
C THR A 18 7.33 -2.97 -5.53
N GLY A 19 7.33 -2.34 -4.36
CA GLY A 19 8.41 -2.10 -3.41
C GLY A 19 8.62 -3.26 -2.42
N ASN A 20 9.37 -3.00 -1.34
CA ASN A 20 9.65 -3.97 -0.29
C ASN A 20 8.39 -4.36 0.52
N ASP A 21 7.53 -3.40 0.85
CA ASP A 21 6.34 -3.61 1.66
C ASP A 21 5.11 -4.08 0.87
N ASP A 22 4.98 -3.72 -0.40
CA ASP A 22 4.00 -4.30 -1.35
C ASP A 22 4.07 -5.84 -1.40
N VAL A 23 5.25 -6.42 -1.15
CA VAL A 23 5.44 -7.89 -1.08
C VAL A 23 4.49 -8.50 -0.05
N PHE A 24 4.31 -7.83 1.08
CA PHE A 24 3.46 -8.28 2.16
C PHE A 24 1.97 -8.05 1.86
N ALA A 25 1.64 -7.00 1.11
CA ALA A 25 0.30 -6.81 0.56
C ALA A 25 -0.07 -7.93 -0.43
N LEU A 26 0.85 -8.27 -1.35
CA LEU A 26 0.70 -9.39 -2.27
C LEU A 26 0.55 -10.73 -1.54
N LEU A 27 1.38 -10.99 -0.52
CA LEU A 27 1.28 -12.18 0.34
C LEU A 27 -0.10 -12.30 0.98
N MET A 28 -0.58 -11.22 1.62
CA MET A 28 -1.88 -11.22 2.29
C MET A 28 -3.02 -11.40 1.29
N ALA A 29 -3.03 -10.66 0.18
CA ALA A 29 -4.05 -10.77 -0.85
C ALA A 29 -4.07 -12.16 -1.51
N ALA A 30 -2.89 -12.77 -1.68
CA ALA A 30 -2.74 -14.08 -2.29
C ALA A 30 -3.20 -15.24 -1.41
N HIS A 31 -3.00 -15.16 -0.09
CA HIS A 31 -3.07 -16.31 0.81
C HIS A 31 -3.99 -16.15 2.01
N HIS A 32 -4.53 -14.96 2.29
CA HIS A 32 -5.55 -14.84 3.33
C HIS A 32 -6.82 -15.63 2.91
N PRO A 33 -7.35 -16.53 3.76
CA PRO A 33 -8.40 -17.48 3.37
C PRO A 33 -9.71 -16.80 2.94
N SER A 34 -9.98 -15.60 3.46
CA SER A 34 -11.17 -14.81 3.12
C SER A 34 -11.01 -13.98 1.84
N LEU A 35 -9.84 -13.97 1.18
CA LEU A 35 -9.58 -13.14 0.01
C LEU A 35 -9.46 -13.97 -1.28
N GLU A 36 -9.90 -13.37 -2.39
CA GLU A 36 -9.73 -13.88 -3.75
C GLU A 36 -9.07 -12.80 -4.60
N LEU A 37 -7.76 -12.94 -4.83
CA LEU A 37 -7.01 -12.04 -5.70
C LEU A 37 -7.39 -12.27 -7.17
N LEU A 38 -8.11 -11.30 -7.75
CA LEU A 38 -8.63 -11.34 -9.12
C LEU A 38 -7.56 -11.09 -10.18
N GLY A 39 -6.58 -10.25 -9.84
CA GLY A 39 -5.56 -9.73 -10.74
C GLY A 39 -4.79 -8.60 -10.06
N THR A 40 -3.66 -8.23 -10.65
CA THR A 40 -2.89 -7.07 -10.21
C THR A 40 -2.66 -6.09 -11.34
N SER A 41 -2.72 -4.80 -11.04
CA SER A 41 -2.17 -3.76 -11.92
C SER A 41 -0.91 -3.17 -11.29
N THR A 42 0.00 -2.69 -12.13
CA THR A 42 1.24 -2.07 -11.69
C THR A 42 1.33 -0.61 -12.10
N SER A 43 2.03 0.20 -11.32
CA SER A 43 2.27 1.63 -11.58
C SER A 43 3.76 1.98 -11.45
N HIS A 44 4.11 3.17 -11.93
CA HIS A 44 5.27 3.92 -11.44
C HIS A 44 5.14 4.20 -9.92
N GLY A 45 6.26 4.54 -9.27
CA GLY A 45 6.32 4.88 -7.84
C GLY A 45 7.68 4.48 -7.26
N ASN A 46 7.71 3.46 -6.40
CA ASN A 46 8.94 2.93 -5.77
C ASN A 46 10.05 2.59 -6.78
N ALA A 47 9.67 2.20 -8.00
CA ALA A 47 10.58 2.12 -9.14
C ALA A 47 9.83 2.43 -10.45
N SER A 48 10.57 2.41 -11.57
CA SER A 48 9.95 2.49 -12.90
C SER A 48 8.91 1.39 -13.10
N LEU A 49 7.86 1.66 -13.88
CA LEU A 49 6.81 0.67 -14.20
C LEU A 49 7.37 -0.68 -14.68
N ILE A 50 8.48 -0.66 -15.43
CA ILE A 50 9.12 -1.89 -15.92
C ILE A 50 9.57 -2.75 -14.74
N ASN A 51 10.23 -2.13 -13.77
CA ASN A 51 10.75 -2.82 -12.59
C ASN A 51 9.60 -3.27 -11.68
N THR A 52 8.65 -2.40 -11.36
CA THR A 52 7.52 -2.75 -10.48
C THR A 52 6.72 -3.91 -11.06
N THR A 53 6.47 -3.91 -12.38
CA THR A 53 5.83 -5.03 -13.08
C THR A 53 6.60 -6.34 -12.97
N GLN A 54 7.93 -6.30 -13.17
CA GLN A 54 8.76 -7.49 -13.04
C GLN A 54 8.76 -7.99 -11.59
N ASN A 55 8.90 -7.09 -10.61
CA ASN A 55 8.87 -7.41 -9.20
C ASN A 55 7.55 -8.08 -8.81
N THR A 56 6.41 -7.53 -9.21
CA THR A 56 5.09 -8.15 -8.94
C THR A 56 5.02 -9.57 -9.50
N SER A 57 5.50 -9.80 -10.73
CA SER A 57 5.50 -11.14 -11.33
C SER A 57 6.43 -12.12 -10.61
N MET A 58 7.64 -11.68 -10.24
CA MET A 58 8.58 -12.49 -9.46
C MET A 58 8.01 -12.84 -8.08
N ILE A 59 7.40 -11.88 -7.38
CA ILE A 59 6.80 -12.11 -6.07
C ILE A 59 5.59 -13.03 -6.16
N LEU A 60 4.68 -12.85 -7.13
CA LEU A 60 3.57 -13.78 -7.33
C LEU A 60 4.07 -15.19 -7.67
N THR A 61 5.19 -15.30 -8.40
CA THR A 61 5.85 -16.59 -8.65
C THR A 61 6.38 -17.18 -7.34
N ALA A 62 7.09 -16.38 -6.54
CA ALA A 62 7.61 -16.75 -5.23
C ALA A 62 6.52 -17.06 -4.21
N LEU A 63 5.27 -16.63 -4.47
CA LEU A 63 4.08 -16.94 -3.68
C LEU A 63 3.27 -18.12 -4.25
N GLY A 64 3.73 -18.77 -5.31
CA GLY A 64 3.04 -19.87 -6.00
C GLY A 64 1.71 -19.47 -6.65
N ARG A 65 1.56 -18.19 -7.01
CA ARG A 65 0.37 -17.60 -7.62
C ARG A 65 0.61 -17.24 -9.08
N THR A 66 1.15 -18.18 -9.86
CA THR A 66 1.33 -18.03 -11.31
C THR A 66 0.02 -18.05 -12.10
N ASP A 67 -1.11 -18.29 -11.42
CA ASP A 67 -2.46 -18.11 -11.95
C ASP A 67 -2.90 -16.65 -12.04
N VAL A 68 -2.27 -15.75 -11.26
CA VAL A 68 -2.62 -14.33 -11.19
C VAL A 68 -1.93 -13.57 -12.32
N ARG A 69 -2.72 -12.79 -13.07
CA ARG A 69 -2.22 -11.94 -14.15
C ARG A 69 -1.78 -10.58 -13.63
N VAL A 70 -0.65 -10.10 -14.13
CA VAL A 70 -0.06 -8.79 -13.85
C VAL A 70 -0.27 -7.88 -15.06
N TYR A 71 -0.93 -6.74 -14.87
CA TYR A 71 -1.26 -5.79 -15.92
C TYR A 71 -0.45 -4.49 -15.76
N PRO A 72 0.51 -4.20 -16.65
CA PRO A 72 1.22 -2.93 -16.65
C PRO A 72 0.26 -1.75 -16.84
N GLY A 73 0.23 -0.83 -15.88
CA GLY A 73 -0.63 0.36 -15.89
C GLY A 73 0.12 1.63 -16.29
N ALA A 74 -0.09 2.70 -15.53
CA ALA A 74 0.49 4.01 -15.79
C ALA A 74 2.00 4.01 -15.53
N SER A 75 2.77 4.52 -16.50
CA SER A 75 4.23 4.63 -16.38
C SER A 75 4.71 5.97 -15.81
N LYS A 76 3.79 6.88 -15.50
CA LYS A 76 4.07 8.18 -14.90
C LYS A 76 2.78 8.78 -14.29
N PRO A 77 2.88 9.84 -13.47
CA PRO A 77 1.70 10.55 -12.96
C PRO A 77 0.83 11.11 -14.08
N PHE A 78 -0.44 11.37 -13.77
CA PHE A 78 -1.45 11.83 -14.72
C PHE A 78 -1.02 13.08 -15.49
N CYS A 79 -0.50 14.10 -14.78
CA CYS A 79 -0.11 15.38 -15.38
C CYS A 79 1.23 15.94 -14.88
N ARG A 80 2.02 15.13 -14.17
CA ARG A 80 3.33 15.52 -13.62
C ARG A 80 4.45 14.63 -14.18
N ASP A 81 5.69 15.02 -13.89
CA ASP A 81 6.85 14.19 -14.16
C ASP A 81 6.99 13.09 -13.11
N GLU A 82 7.61 11.98 -13.52
CA GLU A 82 7.82 10.80 -12.68
C GLU A 82 8.71 11.12 -11.48
N VAL A 83 8.34 10.60 -10.33
CA VAL A 83 9.11 10.64 -9.08
C VAL A 83 9.40 9.21 -8.68
N VAL A 84 10.66 8.90 -8.40
CA VAL A 84 11.14 7.56 -7.99
C VAL A 84 12.01 7.67 -6.75
N THR A 85 11.94 6.68 -5.86
CA THR A 85 12.72 6.64 -4.61
C THR A 85 13.65 5.42 -4.58
N PHE A 86 14.91 5.62 -4.97
CA PHE A 86 15.91 4.54 -4.97
C PHE A 86 16.51 4.27 -3.58
N ASP A 87 16.45 5.26 -2.71
CA ASP A 87 17.14 5.25 -1.42
C ASP A 87 16.53 4.24 -0.43
N ILE A 88 15.23 4.00 -0.53
CA ILE A 88 14.51 3.11 0.39
C ILE A 88 14.39 1.68 -0.17
N HIS A 89 14.11 1.55 -1.47
CA HIS A 89 13.78 0.26 -2.09
C HIS A 89 14.89 -0.31 -2.98
N GLY A 90 16.00 0.41 -3.14
CA GLY A 90 17.09 0.04 -4.05
C GLY A 90 16.78 0.33 -5.52
N SER A 91 17.79 0.19 -6.39
CA SER A 91 17.71 0.58 -7.80
C SER A 91 16.66 -0.18 -8.63
N THR A 92 16.26 -1.37 -8.18
CA THR A 92 15.23 -2.20 -8.81
C THR A 92 13.87 -2.08 -8.13
N GLY A 93 13.74 -1.32 -7.03
CA GLY A 93 12.53 -1.27 -6.20
C GLY A 93 12.35 -2.47 -5.27
N LEU A 94 13.23 -3.48 -5.29
CA LEU A 94 13.11 -4.66 -4.45
C LEU A 94 14.50 -5.10 -3.95
N GLY A 95 15.12 -4.23 -3.18
CA GLY A 95 16.44 -4.43 -2.60
C GLY A 95 16.45 -5.49 -1.49
N GLY A 96 17.63 -6.08 -1.27
CA GLY A 96 17.89 -6.99 -0.15
C GLY A 96 17.74 -8.48 -0.46
N ILE A 97 17.08 -8.85 -1.56
CA ILE A 97 16.73 -10.25 -1.82
C ILE A 97 17.88 -10.99 -2.53
N THR A 98 18.30 -12.13 -1.96
CA THR A 98 19.37 -12.95 -2.55
C THR A 98 18.85 -13.98 -3.54
N LYS A 99 17.60 -14.44 -3.36
CA LYS A 99 16.95 -15.43 -4.23
C LYS A 99 15.53 -15.01 -4.58
N LEU A 100 15.33 -14.58 -5.83
CA LEU A 100 14.01 -14.44 -6.45
C LEU A 100 13.87 -15.45 -7.58
N PRO A 101 12.70 -16.10 -7.72
CA PRO A 101 12.41 -16.91 -8.89
C PRO A 101 12.23 -16.01 -10.13
N PRO A 102 12.35 -16.56 -11.34
CA PRO A 102 12.07 -15.81 -12.56
C PRO A 102 10.59 -15.40 -12.61
N ALA A 103 10.32 -14.22 -13.19
CA ALA A 103 8.98 -13.68 -13.42
C ALA A 103 8.13 -14.63 -14.30
N SER A 104 7.36 -15.51 -13.64
CA SER A 104 6.56 -16.56 -14.28
C SER A 104 5.05 -16.31 -14.20
N ALA A 105 4.60 -15.45 -13.29
CA ALA A 105 3.22 -14.96 -13.30
C ALA A 105 2.98 -14.12 -14.58
N PRO A 106 1.90 -14.37 -15.35
CA PRO A 106 1.73 -13.77 -16.67
C PRO A 106 1.68 -12.24 -16.66
N ILE A 107 2.60 -11.60 -17.38
CA ILE A 107 2.62 -10.16 -17.61
C ILE A 107 1.86 -9.84 -18.91
N MET A 108 0.76 -9.11 -18.79
CA MET A 108 -0.20 -8.86 -19.87
C MET A 108 0.14 -7.59 -20.67
N LYS A 109 1.26 -7.60 -21.40
CA LYS A 109 1.81 -6.42 -22.10
C LYS A 109 0.89 -5.81 -23.17
N ASP A 110 0.04 -6.63 -23.79
CA ASP A 110 -0.88 -6.21 -24.86
C ASP A 110 -2.29 -5.88 -24.33
N SER A 111 -2.46 -5.76 -23.01
CA SER A 111 -3.74 -5.47 -22.35
C SER A 111 -3.69 -4.13 -21.62
N ASN A 112 -4.81 -3.41 -21.63
CA ASN A 112 -4.93 -2.19 -20.85
C ASN A 112 -5.34 -2.53 -19.41
N ALA A 113 -4.51 -2.14 -18.43
CA ALA A 113 -4.75 -2.44 -17.01
C ALA A 113 -6.09 -1.87 -16.49
N ILE A 114 -6.49 -0.69 -16.94
CA ILE A 114 -7.73 -0.03 -16.51
C ILE A 114 -8.96 -0.78 -17.02
N LEU A 115 -8.93 -1.22 -18.28
CA LEU A 115 -9.98 -2.08 -18.85
C LEU A 115 -10.04 -3.44 -18.15
N ALA A 116 -8.89 -4.08 -17.92
CA ALA A 116 -8.84 -5.37 -17.23
C ALA A 116 -9.37 -5.26 -15.79
N MET A 117 -8.99 -4.20 -15.06
CA MET A 117 -9.49 -3.91 -13.72
C MET A 117 -11.01 -3.76 -13.73
N ARG A 118 -11.55 -2.92 -14.64
CA ARG A 118 -13.00 -2.75 -14.81
C ARG A 118 -13.70 -4.09 -15.09
N GLU A 119 -13.23 -4.86 -16.06
CA GLU A 119 -13.85 -6.12 -16.47
C GLU A 119 -13.87 -7.14 -15.33
N ALA A 120 -12.75 -7.29 -14.62
CA ALA A 120 -12.65 -8.20 -13.49
C ALA A 120 -13.59 -7.79 -12.34
N LEU A 121 -13.70 -6.49 -12.04
CA LEU A 121 -14.59 -5.98 -10.99
C LEU A 121 -16.07 -6.15 -11.37
N LEU A 122 -16.45 -5.82 -12.60
CA LEU A 122 -17.84 -5.93 -13.06
C LEU A 122 -18.32 -7.38 -13.24
N ALA A 123 -17.39 -8.33 -13.43
CA ALA A 123 -17.69 -9.76 -13.44
C ALA A 123 -18.10 -10.30 -12.06
N GLN A 124 -17.75 -9.60 -10.98
CA GLN A 124 -18.16 -9.98 -9.63
C GLN A 124 -19.59 -9.50 -9.33
N PRO A 125 -20.32 -10.17 -8.42
CA PRO A 125 -21.59 -9.66 -7.94
C PRO A 125 -21.47 -8.22 -7.39
N ARG A 126 -22.53 -7.44 -7.59
CA ARG A 126 -22.58 -6.06 -7.12
C ARG A 126 -22.30 -6.00 -5.62
N GLN A 127 -21.56 -4.96 -5.21
CA GLN A 127 -21.22 -4.66 -3.83
C GLN A 127 -20.41 -5.77 -3.12
N THR A 128 -19.61 -6.55 -3.87
CA THR A 128 -18.70 -7.54 -3.25
C THR A 128 -17.22 -7.31 -3.51
N ALA A 129 -16.83 -6.81 -4.69
CA ALA A 129 -15.42 -6.66 -5.04
C ALA A 129 -14.79 -5.38 -4.44
N TRP A 130 -13.51 -5.47 -4.09
CA TRP A 130 -12.71 -4.35 -3.60
C TRP A 130 -11.58 -3.99 -4.56
N VAL A 131 -11.20 -2.71 -4.53
CA VAL A 131 -9.95 -2.23 -5.11
C VAL A 131 -9.04 -1.83 -3.96
N VAL A 132 -7.80 -2.31 -3.98
CA VAL A 132 -6.75 -1.90 -3.04
C VAL A 132 -5.63 -1.23 -3.84
N VAL A 133 -5.19 -0.06 -3.40
CA VAL A 133 -4.13 0.72 -4.03
C VAL A 133 -3.02 0.91 -3.01
N THR A 134 -1.82 0.46 -3.35
CA THR A 134 -0.62 0.58 -2.50
C THR A 134 0.49 1.42 -3.12
N GLY A 135 0.31 1.86 -4.37
CA GLY A 135 1.18 2.84 -5.03
C GLY A 135 0.49 4.18 -5.33
N PRO A 136 1.08 4.99 -6.23
CA PRO A 136 0.46 6.23 -6.71
C PRO A 136 -0.94 5.99 -7.29
N CYS A 137 -1.89 6.86 -6.94
CA CYS A 137 -3.32 6.69 -7.25
C CYS A 137 -3.70 6.78 -8.75
N THR A 138 -2.73 6.82 -9.65
CA THR A 138 -2.89 7.08 -11.09
C THR A 138 -3.87 6.12 -11.76
N ASN A 139 -3.64 4.80 -11.60
CA ASN A 139 -4.48 3.79 -12.23
C ASN A 139 -5.91 3.83 -11.68
N ALA A 140 -6.06 3.90 -10.36
CA ALA A 140 -7.37 4.00 -9.72
C ALA A 140 -8.14 5.26 -10.15
N ALA A 141 -7.48 6.42 -10.23
CA ALA A 141 -8.09 7.64 -10.72
C ALA A 141 -8.57 7.50 -12.18
N LEU A 142 -7.76 6.92 -13.05
CA LEU A 142 -8.14 6.63 -14.43
C LEU A 142 -9.32 5.66 -14.53
N LEU A 143 -9.36 4.61 -13.69
CA LEU A 143 -10.49 3.67 -13.62
C LEU A 143 -11.78 4.43 -13.31
N PHE A 144 -11.82 5.19 -12.22
CA PHE A 144 -13.07 5.81 -11.76
C PHE A 144 -13.48 7.01 -12.62
N ALA A 145 -12.53 7.72 -13.23
CA ALA A 145 -12.83 8.81 -14.17
C ALA A 145 -13.37 8.27 -15.50
N THR A 146 -12.85 7.15 -15.99
CA THR A 146 -13.26 6.56 -17.28
C THR A 146 -14.52 5.72 -17.16
N PHE A 147 -14.68 5.02 -16.04
CA PHE A 147 -15.75 4.04 -15.79
C PHE A 147 -16.49 4.34 -14.47
N PRO A 148 -17.28 5.43 -14.43
CA PRO A 148 -17.97 5.84 -13.21
C PRO A 148 -18.95 4.79 -12.68
N GLU A 149 -19.43 3.86 -13.53
CA GLU A 149 -20.29 2.74 -13.12
C GLU A 149 -19.60 1.79 -12.14
N VAL A 150 -18.26 1.75 -12.13
CA VAL A 150 -17.48 0.90 -11.22
C VAL A 150 -17.65 1.38 -9.77
N VAL A 151 -17.79 2.68 -9.54
CA VAL A 151 -18.01 3.25 -8.20
C VAL A 151 -19.26 2.65 -7.55
N ASP A 152 -20.35 2.51 -8.31
CA ASP A 152 -21.62 1.93 -7.83
C ASP A 152 -21.58 0.40 -7.76
N HIS A 153 -20.56 -0.24 -8.34
CA HIS A 153 -20.45 -1.69 -8.41
C HIS A 153 -19.59 -2.27 -7.29
N ILE A 154 -18.45 -1.65 -6.97
CA ILE A 154 -17.54 -2.15 -5.93
C ILE A 154 -18.13 -2.03 -4.53
N ALA A 155 -17.70 -2.92 -3.63
CA ALA A 155 -17.97 -2.85 -2.20
C ALA A 155 -17.19 -1.71 -1.54
N GLY A 156 -15.91 -1.55 -1.92
CA GLY A 156 -15.02 -0.60 -1.28
C GLY A 156 -13.72 -0.36 -2.02
N LEU A 157 -13.06 0.73 -1.62
CA LEU A 157 -11.73 1.13 -2.05
C LEU A 157 -10.85 1.28 -0.79
N SER A 158 -9.67 0.68 -0.80
CA SER A 158 -8.67 0.86 0.26
C SER A 158 -7.40 1.44 -0.35
N ILE A 159 -6.86 2.51 0.23
CA ILE A 159 -5.66 3.17 -0.29
C ILE A 159 -4.65 3.27 0.84
N MET A 160 -3.43 2.77 0.62
CA MET A 160 -2.27 3.17 1.42
C MET A 160 -1.77 4.50 0.86
N GLY A 161 -1.79 5.54 1.70
CA GLY A 161 -1.26 6.83 1.32
C GLY A 161 -1.75 7.96 2.20
N GLY A 162 -1.05 9.09 2.10
CA GLY A 162 -1.35 10.31 2.81
C GLY A 162 -0.78 10.36 4.23
N ALA A 163 -0.65 11.58 4.74
CA ALA A 163 -0.21 11.88 6.09
C ALA A 163 -0.98 13.10 6.60
N VAL A 164 -1.64 12.95 7.75
CA VAL A 164 -2.45 14.00 8.35
C VAL A 164 -1.58 14.93 9.21
N GLY A 165 -0.78 14.36 10.10
CA GLY A 165 -0.02 15.11 11.09
C GLY A 165 -0.92 15.78 12.12
N GLY A 166 -0.46 16.87 12.74
CA GLY A 166 -1.33 17.61 13.67
C GLY A 166 -1.63 16.90 15.00
N GLY A 167 -0.88 15.87 15.38
CA GLY A 167 -1.21 14.99 16.52
C GLY A 167 -2.45 14.13 16.27
N PHE A 168 -2.73 13.77 15.00
CA PHE A 168 -3.89 12.97 14.63
C PHE A 168 -3.89 11.58 15.28
N THR A 169 -2.72 11.00 15.53
CA THR A 169 -2.54 9.77 16.32
C THR A 169 -1.32 9.92 17.25
N GLU A 170 -1.04 8.88 18.04
CA GLU A 170 0.18 8.78 18.86
C GLU A 170 1.42 8.31 18.07
N ALA A 171 1.27 8.08 16.76
CA ALA A 171 2.34 7.59 15.93
C ALA A 171 3.50 8.58 15.89
N LYS A 172 4.71 8.04 15.78
CA LYS A 172 5.93 8.82 15.67
C LYS A 172 6.46 8.73 14.25
N ASN A 173 6.96 9.85 13.75
CA ASN A 173 7.65 9.89 12.46
C ASN A 173 9.15 10.09 12.69
N GLY A 174 9.94 9.61 11.74
CA GLY A 174 11.38 9.81 11.69
C GLY A 174 11.71 11.17 11.10
N LYS A 175 12.99 11.36 10.75
CA LYS A 175 13.47 12.59 10.12
C LYS A 175 12.89 12.75 8.69
N THR A 176 12.99 13.94 8.10
CA THR A 176 12.75 14.17 6.67
C THR A 176 14.08 14.41 5.97
N ASP A 177 14.07 14.43 4.64
CA ASP A 177 15.23 14.84 3.86
C ASP A 177 15.77 16.21 4.36
N GLY A 178 17.07 16.26 4.63
CA GLY A 178 17.73 17.40 5.31
C GLY A 178 17.98 17.26 6.83
N GLY A 179 17.52 16.19 7.48
CA GLY A 179 18.00 15.77 8.82
C GLY A 179 17.56 16.61 10.02
N LEU A 180 16.63 17.56 9.85
CA LEU A 180 16.07 18.36 10.94
C LEU A 180 15.08 17.54 11.78
N GLU A 181 15.09 17.74 13.11
CA GLU A 181 14.04 17.19 13.98
C GLU A 181 12.69 17.80 13.58
N LYS A 182 11.73 16.97 13.17
CA LYS A 182 10.37 17.43 12.87
C LYS A 182 9.73 17.95 14.14
N ASP A 183 8.98 19.04 14.05
CA ASP A 183 7.87 19.23 14.98
C ASP A 183 6.84 18.12 14.70
N ALA A 184 7.02 17.00 15.40
CA ALA A 184 6.26 15.77 15.23
C ALA A 184 4.75 15.95 15.42
N ASN A 185 4.32 17.11 15.94
CA ASN A 185 2.92 17.44 16.14
C ASN A 185 2.28 18.19 14.97
N GLU A 186 3.01 18.60 13.93
CA GLU A 186 2.41 19.30 12.76
C GLU A 186 2.79 18.67 11.42
N ARG A 187 4.03 18.18 11.27
CA ARG A 187 4.60 17.71 10.00
C ARG A 187 4.83 16.20 10.04
N PHE A 188 4.19 15.44 9.16
CA PHE A 188 4.15 13.97 9.22
C PHE A 188 4.35 13.26 7.87
N GLY A 189 4.78 13.95 6.82
CA GLY A 189 5.13 13.30 5.56
C GLY A 189 6.46 12.52 5.61
N ASN A 190 6.70 11.66 4.62
CA ASN A 190 7.94 10.91 4.43
C ASN A 190 8.75 11.40 3.20
N GLU A 191 8.08 11.84 2.13
CA GLU A 191 8.70 12.43 0.93
C GLU A 191 8.97 13.93 1.11
N THR A 192 8.02 14.64 1.73
CA THR A 192 8.24 16.01 2.23
C THR A 192 7.78 16.09 3.68
N ASP A 193 8.00 17.22 4.34
CA ASP A 193 7.44 17.48 5.66
C ASP A 193 5.90 17.30 5.72
N TRP A 194 5.20 17.46 4.59
CA TRP A 194 3.75 17.49 4.53
C TRP A 194 3.11 16.31 3.80
N ALA A 195 3.86 15.66 2.91
CA ALA A 195 3.32 14.69 1.97
C ALA A 195 3.91 13.30 2.17
N GLU A 196 3.02 12.33 2.08
CA GLU A 196 3.38 10.93 1.92
C GLU A 196 3.66 10.65 0.43
N PHE A 197 4.62 9.75 0.16
CA PHE A 197 5.18 9.45 -1.17
C PHE A 197 4.13 9.13 -2.25
N ASN A 198 3.25 8.15 -2.04
CA ASN A 198 2.26 7.75 -3.04
C ASN A 198 1.35 8.90 -3.47
N ILE A 199 0.93 9.71 -2.48
CA ILE A 199 0.12 10.90 -2.72
C ILE A 199 0.94 12.04 -3.33
N PHE A 200 2.21 12.19 -2.96
CA PHE A 200 3.12 13.17 -3.56
C PHE A 200 3.39 12.85 -5.02
N CYS A 201 3.54 11.58 -5.41
CA CYS A 201 3.78 11.18 -6.79
C CYS A 201 2.64 11.59 -7.74
N ASP A 202 1.37 11.52 -7.29
CA ASP A 202 0.23 11.97 -8.11
C ASP A 202 -0.90 12.58 -7.27
N PRO A 203 -0.74 13.83 -6.82
CA PRO A 203 -1.71 14.49 -5.93
C PRO A 203 -3.00 14.84 -6.68
N GLU A 204 -2.96 15.04 -8.00
CA GLU A 204 -4.14 15.26 -8.82
C GLU A 204 -5.00 13.99 -8.93
N ALA A 205 -4.38 12.83 -9.15
CA ALA A 205 -5.08 11.55 -9.13
C ALA A 205 -5.74 11.30 -7.77
N ALA A 206 -5.02 11.47 -6.67
CA ALA A 206 -5.57 11.35 -5.32
C ALA A 206 -6.75 12.33 -5.08
N ARG A 207 -6.60 13.60 -5.49
CA ARG A 207 -7.67 14.60 -5.41
C ARG A 207 -8.92 14.18 -6.17
N SER A 208 -8.77 13.59 -7.36
CA SER A 208 -9.90 13.14 -8.17
C SER A 208 -10.72 12.05 -7.48
N ILE A 209 -10.05 11.12 -6.78
CA ILE A 209 -10.69 10.06 -6.00
C ILE A 209 -11.41 10.66 -4.78
N PHE A 210 -10.70 11.44 -3.96
CA PHE A 210 -11.23 11.91 -2.68
C PHE A 210 -12.34 12.96 -2.82
N SER A 211 -12.36 13.69 -3.94
CA SER A 211 -13.42 14.67 -4.22
C SER A 211 -14.72 14.04 -4.75
N ASN A 212 -14.72 12.76 -5.13
CA ASN A 212 -15.92 12.04 -5.55
C ASN A 212 -16.73 11.57 -4.32
N PRO A 213 -17.95 12.10 -4.07
CA PRO A 213 -18.68 11.79 -2.84
C PRO A 213 -19.15 10.33 -2.71
N ALA A 214 -19.46 9.68 -3.83
CA ALA A 214 -19.90 8.29 -3.84
C ALA A 214 -18.74 7.35 -3.55
N LEU A 215 -17.57 7.65 -4.13
CA LEU A 215 -16.35 6.89 -3.88
C LEU A 215 -15.82 7.14 -2.46
N ALA A 216 -15.79 8.40 -2.02
CA ALA A 216 -15.36 8.78 -0.68
C ALA A 216 -16.09 7.99 0.42
N ALA A 217 -17.41 7.77 0.28
CA ALA A 217 -18.20 6.96 1.22
C ALA A 217 -17.77 5.48 1.28
N LYS A 218 -17.08 4.99 0.25
CA LYS A 218 -16.57 3.62 0.11
C LYS A 218 -15.07 3.49 0.35
N THR A 219 -14.37 4.61 0.55
CA THR A 219 -12.91 4.63 0.72
C THR A 219 -12.50 4.50 2.18
N THR A 220 -11.52 3.63 2.42
CA THR A 220 -10.66 3.66 3.62
C THR A 220 -9.29 4.15 3.21
N LEU A 221 -8.76 5.15 3.91
CA LEU A 221 -7.42 5.69 3.70
C LEU A 221 -6.52 5.26 4.87
N ILE A 222 -5.45 4.55 4.55
CA ILE A 222 -4.44 4.05 5.48
C ILE A 222 -3.25 5.01 5.40
N THR A 223 -3.24 6.01 6.30
CA THR A 223 -2.23 7.07 6.32
C THR A 223 -0.99 6.67 7.12
N LEU A 224 0.11 7.43 6.96
CA LEU A 224 1.31 7.26 7.79
C LEU A 224 0.99 7.35 9.29
N ASP A 225 0.02 8.17 9.69
CA ASP A 225 -0.42 8.30 11.08
C ASP A 225 -0.90 6.96 11.68
N LEU A 226 -1.32 6.01 10.84
CA LEU A 226 -1.68 4.65 11.25
C LEU A 226 -0.53 3.66 11.03
N THR A 227 0.11 3.68 9.86
CA THR A 227 1.13 2.68 9.51
C THR A 227 2.37 2.79 10.40
N HIS A 228 2.66 3.99 10.91
CA HIS A 228 3.71 4.24 11.90
C HIS A 228 3.35 3.79 13.32
N LEU A 229 2.28 3.02 13.49
CA LEU A 229 2.04 2.21 14.69
C LEU A 229 2.51 0.75 14.51
N CYS A 230 2.82 0.34 13.27
CA CYS A 230 3.04 -1.05 12.88
C CYS A 230 4.49 -1.34 12.48
N PHE A 231 5.39 -1.38 13.46
CA PHE A 231 6.82 -1.59 13.21
C PHE A 231 7.20 -3.06 13.04
N ALA A 232 7.99 -3.36 12.01
CA ALA A 232 8.66 -4.63 11.81
C ALA A 232 9.94 -4.71 12.67
N THR A 233 9.74 -4.73 13.99
CA THR A 233 10.85 -4.77 14.95
C THR A 233 11.67 -6.05 14.83
N SER A 234 12.90 -6.06 15.35
CA SER A 234 13.74 -7.26 15.34
C SER A 234 13.04 -8.49 15.94
N ALA A 235 12.23 -8.31 16.99
CA ALA A 235 11.44 -9.39 17.59
C ALA A 235 10.31 -9.88 16.68
N VAL A 236 9.63 -8.96 15.99
CA VAL A 236 8.58 -9.29 15.00
C VAL A 236 9.19 -10.05 13.81
N ARG A 237 10.31 -9.56 13.29
CA ARG A 237 11.08 -10.17 12.19
C ARG A 237 11.53 -11.59 12.55
N GLU A 238 12.12 -11.78 13.72
CA GLU A 238 12.51 -13.10 14.22
C GLU A 238 11.30 -14.04 14.36
N LYS A 239 10.17 -13.54 14.87
CA LYS A 239 8.94 -14.35 14.99
C LYS A 239 8.39 -14.74 13.60
N LEU A 240 8.41 -13.82 12.64
CA LEU A 240 7.96 -14.07 11.27
C LEU A 240 8.87 -15.07 10.54
N LEU A 241 10.19 -14.93 10.70
CA LEU A 241 11.19 -15.84 10.14
C LEU A 241 11.00 -17.28 10.64
N ASN A 242 10.75 -17.45 11.94
CA ASN A 242 10.64 -18.77 12.56
C ASN A 242 9.19 -19.33 12.57
N GLY A 243 8.20 -18.55 12.14
CA GLY A 243 6.78 -18.95 12.17
C GLY A 243 6.25 -19.27 13.57
N GLY A 244 6.93 -18.81 14.62
CA GLY A 244 6.62 -19.14 16.02
C GLY A 244 7.08 -20.52 16.50
N ASP A 245 7.73 -21.33 15.66
CA ASP A 245 8.29 -22.65 16.03
C ASP A 245 9.82 -22.67 15.80
N SER A 246 10.58 -22.40 16.85
CA SER A 246 12.05 -22.36 16.81
C SER A 246 12.73 -23.72 16.60
N GLY A 247 11.95 -24.81 16.53
CA GLY A 247 12.47 -26.16 16.34
C GLY A 247 12.72 -26.57 14.88
N LYS A 248 12.25 -25.80 13.90
CA LYS A 248 12.41 -26.09 12.47
C LYS A 248 13.18 -24.97 11.77
N PRO A 249 14.01 -25.30 10.76
CA PRO A 249 14.62 -24.27 9.93
C PRO A 249 13.53 -23.46 9.19
N PRO A 250 13.69 -22.14 9.04
CA PRO A 250 12.81 -21.31 8.22
C PRO A 250 12.70 -21.85 6.79
N SER A 251 11.52 -21.68 6.18
CA SER A 251 11.32 -21.95 4.74
C SER A 251 12.02 -20.91 3.88
N ASP A 252 12.28 -21.23 2.61
CA ASP A 252 12.85 -20.27 1.65
C ASP A 252 11.98 -19.01 1.52
N LEU A 253 10.65 -19.15 1.62
CA LEU A 253 9.72 -18.01 1.65
C LEU A 253 9.98 -17.11 2.85
N ARG A 254 10.08 -17.67 4.06
CA ARG A 254 10.31 -16.87 5.28
C ARG A 254 11.69 -16.21 5.28
N VAL A 255 12.71 -16.89 4.75
CA VAL A 255 14.05 -16.31 4.55
C VAL A 255 13.98 -15.13 3.60
N MET A 256 13.32 -15.28 2.44
CA MET A 256 13.13 -14.20 1.48
C MET A 256 12.41 -12.99 2.11
N LEU A 257 11.31 -13.22 2.85
CA LEU A 257 10.58 -12.14 3.52
C LEU A 257 11.43 -11.43 4.59
N GLU A 258 12.27 -12.16 5.33
CA GLU A 258 13.19 -11.55 6.28
C GLU A 258 14.29 -10.73 5.60
N GLU A 259 14.86 -11.21 4.49
CA GLU A 259 15.85 -10.45 3.72
C GLU A 259 15.30 -9.09 3.26
N ILE A 260 14.04 -9.07 2.82
CA ILE A 260 13.30 -7.86 2.43
C ILE A 260 13.16 -6.91 3.62
N LEU A 261 12.67 -7.40 4.77
CA LEU A 261 12.46 -6.57 5.96
C LEU A 261 13.77 -6.09 6.57
N ALA A 262 14.83 -6.89 6.54
CA ALA A 262 16.15 -6.51 7.03
C ALA A 262 16.77 -5.40 6.19
N PHE A 263 16.64 -5.49 4.85
CA PHE A 263 17.07 -4.42 3.95
C PHE A 263 16.26 -3.14 4.19
N PHE A 264 14.94 -3.27 4.28
CA PHE A 264 14.03 -2.14 4.54
C PHE A 264 14.31 -1.47 5.90
N ALA A 265 14.59 -2.27 6.94
CA ALA A 265 14.99 -1.78 8.26
C ALA A 265 16.28 -0.96 8.20
N SER A 266 17.28 -1.46 7.48
CA SER A 266 18.55 -0.75 7.28
C SER A 266 18.34 0.59 6.56
N GLY A 267 17.52 0.60 5.50
CA GLY A 267 17.13 1.85 4.81
C GLY A 267 16.47 2.84 5.77
N TYR A 268 15.45 2.39 6.52
CA TYR A 268 14.72 3.25 7.45
C TYR A 268 15.57 3.82 8.59
N ASP A 269 16.51 3.04 9.13
CA ASP A 269 17.46 3.57 10.12
C ASP A 269 18.38 4.63 9.50
N ASN A 270 18.97 4.33 8.34
CA ASN A 270 19.91 5.23 7.67
C ASN A 270 19.27 6.56 7.23
N PHE A 271 18.06 6.53 6.68
CA PHE A 271 17.39 7.71 6.10
C PHE A 271 16.48 8.44 7.10
N PHE A 272 15.78 7.70 7.97
CA PHE A 272 14.78 8.27 8.86
C PHE A 272 15.18 8.22 10.34
N GLY A 273 16.27 7.52 10.70
CA GLY A 273 16.69 7.32 12.09
C GLY A 273 15.77 6.40 12.88
N MET A 274 15.05 5.50 12.20
CA MET A 274 14.11 4.54 12.81
C MET A 274 14.79 3.21 13.13
N ALA A 275 15.65 3.20 14.16
CA ALA A 275 16.45 2.03 14.52
C ALA A 275 15.63 0.81 15.02
N ASP A 276 14.40 1.02 15.49
CA ASP A 276 13.56 -0.07 15.99
C ASP A 276 13.07 -1.00 14.87
N GLY A 277 13.07 -0.53 13.61
CA GLY A 277 12.59 -1.24 12.43
C GLY A 277 11.75 -0.33 11.53
N PRO A 278 11.38 -0.80 10.32
CA PRO A 278 10.55 -0.03 9.41
C PRO A 278 9.06 -0.21 9.78
N PRO A 279 8.22 0.83 9.64
CA PRO A 279 6.78 0.65 9.59
C PRO A 279 6.38 -0.19 8.36
N LEU A 280 5.37 -1.03 8.50
CA LEU A 280 4.82 -1.80 7.38
C LEU A 280 3.52 -1.16 6.90
N HIS A 281 3.51 -0.63 5.67
CA HIS A 281 2.43 0.24 5.19
C HIS A 281 1.36 -0.53 4.42
N ASP A 282 1.70 -1.02 3.25
CA ASP A 282 0.80 -1.55 2.23
C ASP A 282 -0.11 -2.71 2.66
N PRO A 283 0.37 -3.74 3.40
CA PRO A 283 -0.51 -4.81 3.86
C PRO A 283 -1.63 -4.33 4.78
N LEU A 284 -1.52 -3.15 5.42
CA LEU A 284 -2.64 -2.59 6.18
C LEU A 284 -3.80 -2.16 5.25
N ALA A 285 -3.52 -1.72 4.02
CA ALA A 285 -4.56 -1.43 3.03
C ALA A 285 -5.31 -2.70 2.61
N VAL A 286 -4.62 -3.85 2.52
CA VAL A 286 -5.27 -5.15 2.30
C VAL A 286 -6.06 -5.59 3.54
N ALA A 287 -5.50 -5.42 4.74
CA ALA A 287 -6.15 -5.79 6.00
C ALA A 287 -7.47 -5.04 6.21
N ALA A 288 -7.64 -3.85 5.64
CA ALA A 288 -8.89 -3.06 5.73
C ALA A 288 -10.12 -3.80 5.18
N LEU A 289 -9.91 -4.81 4.33
CA LEU A 289 -10.96 -5.65 3.77
C LEU A 289 -11.45 -6.72 4.77
N LEU A 290 -10.80 -6.87 5.92
CA LEU A 290 -11.04 -7.94 6.89
C LEU A 290 -11.80 -7.42 8.12
N PRO A 291 -13.12 -7.16 8.03
CA PRO A 291 -13.88 -6.51 9.10
C PRO A 291 -13.92 -7.32 10.41
N ASN A 292 -13.73 -8.65 10.34
CA ASN A 292 -13.73 -9.53 11.51
C ASN A 292 -12.34 -9.75 12.14
N SER A 293 -11.29 -9.14 11.57
CA SER A 293 -9.90 -9.34 12.02
C SER A 293 -9.57 -8.68 13.35
N LYS A 294 -10.38 -7.69 13.79
CA LYS A 294 -10.10 -6.79 14.92
C LYS A 294 -8.81 -5.97 14.77
N ILE A 295 -8.16 -6.01 13.60
CA ILE A 295 -6.94 -5.27 13.32
C ILE A 295 -7.15 -3.77 13.53
N PHE A 296 -8.23 -3.21 12.97
CA PHE A 296 -8.55 -1.80 13.20
C PHE A 296 -9.47 -1.65 14.41
N GLN A 297 -9.04 -0.87 15.39
CA GLN A 297 -9.76 -0.62 16.64
C GLN A 297 -10.39 0.79 16.64
N ASP A 298 -11.17 1.09 15.61
CA ASP A 298 -11.89 2.37 15.46
C ASP A 298 -13.39 2.19 15.24
N GLU A 299 -14.13 3.29 15.45
CA GLU A 299 -15.60 3.34 15.32
C GLU A 299 -16.05 3.66 13.88
N GLY A 300 -15.15 3.59 12.90
CA GLY A 300 -15.44 3.96 11.51
C GLY A 300 -15.55 5.48 11.30
N ASP A 301 -14.76 6.26 12.04
CA ASP A 301 -14.70 7.72 11.91
C ASP A 301 -14.43 8.15 10.46
N ARG A 302 -15.18 9.16 10.00
CA ARG A 302 -15.11 9.65 8.61
C ARG A 302 -14.73 11.11 8.53
N TYR A 303 -14.04 11.42 7.45
CA TYR A 303 -13.43 12.72 7.22
C TYR A 303 -13.70 13.22 5.81
N ILE A 304 -13.78 14.54 5.68
CA ILE A 304 -13.61 15.20 4.39
C ILE A 304 -12.11 15.34 4.18
N VAL A 305 -11.60 14.76 3.08
CA VAL A 305 -10.18 14.80 2.73
C VAL A 305 -10.00 15.72 1.54
N THR A 306 -9.05 16.64 1.64
CA THR A 306 -8.67 17.57 0.57
C THR A 306 -7.18 17.44 0.31
N MET A 307 -6.82 17.43 -0.96
CA MET A 307 -5.42 17.37 -1.39
C MET A 307 -4.92 18.73 -1.84
N VAL A 308 -3.73 19.10 -1.37
CA VAL A 308 -3.00 20.24 -1.91
C VAL A 308 -2.29 19.82 -3.20
N THR A 309 -2.68 20.43 -4.32
CA THR A 309 -2.08 20.18 -5.63
C THR A 309 -1.23 21.36 -6.12
N ALA A 310 -1.13 22.43 -5.34
CA ALA A 310 -0.26 23.57 -5.66
C ALA A 310 1.18 23.27 -5.22
N GLY A 311 2.16 23.62 -6.05
CA GLY A 311 3.58 23.34 -5.85
C GLY A 311 4.14 22.38 -6.89
N GLU A 312 5.47 22.32 -6.97
CA GLU A 312 6.21 21.50 -7.95
C GLU A 312 6.78 20.22 -7.31
N HIS A 313 7.10 19.20 -8.11
CA HIS A 313 7.88 18.04 -7.62
C HIS A 313 9.37 18.33 -7.53
N THR A 314 9.83 19.30 -8.33
CA THR A 314 11.23 19.51 -8.64
C THR A 314 12.03 20.01 -7.44
N VAL A 315 13.16 19.36 -7.25
CA VAL A 315 14.34 19.87 -6.55
C VAL A 315 15.41 20.06 -7.62
N VAL A 316 16.08 21.22 -7.65
CA VAL A 316 17.22 21.44 -8.53
C VAL A 316 18.47 21.05 -7.74
N ASP A 317 19.22 20.05 -8.21
CA ASP A 317 20.39 19.49 -7.51
C ASP A 317 20.11 19.05 -6.06
N GLY A 318 18.92 18.48 -5.81
CA GLY A 318 18.49 18.03 -4.47
C GLY A 318 18.07 19.16 -3.52
N VAL A 319 17.98 20.40 -4.01
CA VAL A 319 17.53 21.55 -3.21
C VAL A 319 16.17 22.05 -3.70
N ASP A 320 15.24 22.19 -2.76
CA ASP A 320 13.95 22.87 -2.98
C ASP A 320 14.21 24.38 -3.00
N LEU A 321 14.54 24.91 -4.18
CA LEU A 321 14.84 26.33 -4.35
C LEU A 321 13.59 27.16 -4.04
N GLU A 322 13.72 28.09 -3.10
CA GLU A 322 12.68 29.06 -2.72
C GLU A 322 11.37 28.44 -2.18
N GLY A 323 11.37 27.16 -1.79
CA GLY A 323 10.18 26.48 -1.28
C GLY A 323 9.14 26.16 -2.36
N ALA A 324 9.60 25.93 -3.59
CA ALA A 324 8.76 25.64 -4.76
C ALA A 324 7.89 24.38 -4.59
N ARG A 325 8.34 23.39 -3.81
CA ARG A 325 7.51 22.23 -3.44
C ARG A 325 6.29 22.64 -2.60
N GLY A 326 6.42 23.67 -1.78
CA GLY A 326 5.34 24.16 -0.92
C GLY A 326 4.77 23.08 -0.02
N GLN A 327 3.48 22.75 -0.21
CA GLN A 327 2.78 21.67 0.51
C GLN A 327 2.13 20.69 -0.46
N VAL A 328 2.65 20.56 -1.68
CA VAL A 328 2.12 19.63 -2.68
C VAL A 328 2.03 18.21 -2.10
N GLY A 329 0.90 17.53 -2.31
CA GLY A 329 0.64 16.21 -1.74
C GLY A 329 0.18 16.20 -0.28
N ARG A 330 0.07 17.37 0.39
CA ARG A 330 -0.44 17.42 1.77
C ARG A 330 -1.88 16.93 1.86
N THR A 331 -2.12 15.99 2.77
CA THR A 331 -3.46 15.46 3.08
C THR A 331 -4.11 16.28 4.18
N ILE A 332 -5.13 17.06 3.85
CA ILE A 332 -5.88 17.88 4.81
C ILE A 332 -7.18 17.16 5.14
N VAL A 333 -7.41 16.88 6.42
CA VAL A 333 -8.63 16.19 6.88
C VAL A 333 -9.48 17.09 7.78
N THR A 334 -10.80 16.95 7.70
CA THR A 334 -11.74 17.58 8.62
C THR A 334 -12.79 16.55 9.05
N PRO A 335 -13.09 16.40 10.36
CA PRO A 335 -14.10 15.47 10.82
C PRO A 335 -15.44 15.69 10.13
N SER A 336 -16.03 14.60 9.63
CA SER A 336 -17.33 14.65 8.97
C SER A 336 -18.46 14.64 9.99
N LYS A 337 -19.39 15.59 9.87
CA LYS A 337 -20.51 15.75 10.81
C LYS A 337 -21.73 14.87 10.50
N ASN A 338 -21.75 14.21 9.33
CA ASN A 338 -22.93 13.48 8.84
C ASN A 338 -22.64 12.00 8.53
N GLY A 339 -21.50 11.48 8.98
CA GLY A 339 -21.09 10.09 8.71
C GLY A 339 -20.80 9.79 7.23
N LYS A 340 -20.65 10.82 6.38
CA LYS A 340 -20.19 10.66 4.98
C LYS A 340 -18.70 10.99 4.87
N GLY A 341 -18.08 10.60 3.77
CA GLY A 341 -16.65 10.84 3.53
C GLY A 341 -15.80 9.61 3.79
N ILE A 342 -14.49 9.81 3.83
CA ILE A 342 -13.48 8.76 3.82
C ILE A 342 -13.23 8.27 5.23
N ARG A 343 -13.20 6.95 5.43
CA ARG A 343 -12.80 6.36 6.71
C ARG A 343 -11.29 6.46 6.85
N ILE A 344 -10.80 6.96 7.99
CA ILE A 344 -9.37 6.99 8.31
C ILE A 344 -9.19 6.33 9.67
N PRO A 345 -8.72 5.06 9.72
CA PRO A 345 -8.44 4.38 10.98
C PRO A 345 -7.33 5.08 11.75
N ARG A 346 -7.42 5.05 13.09
CA ARG A 346 -6.47 5.74 13.98
C ARG A 346 -5.83 4.84 15.02
N LYS A 347 -6.28 3.59 15.13
CA LYS A 347 -5.85 2.62 16.14
C LYS A 347 -5.72 1.24 15.51
N LEU A 348 -4.70 0.52 15.93
CA LEU A 348 -4.29 -0.75 15.37
C LEU A 348 -4.03 -1.76 16.48
N ASP A 349 -4.58 -2.96 16.33
CA ASP A 349 -4.13 -4.16 17.03
C ASP A 349 -2.92 -4.74 16.26
N VAL A 350 -1.73 -4.31 16.67
CA VAL A 350 -0.47 -4.67 16.01
C VAL A 350 -0.21 -6.17 16.07
N ASP A 351 -0.55 -6.81 17.20
CA ASP A 351 -0.37 -8.27 17.37
C ASP A 351 -1.31 -9.04 16.45
N ALA A 352 -2.58 -8.65 16.35
CA ALA A 352 -3.54 -9.27 15.43
C ALA A 352 -3.10 -9.13 13.95
N PHE A 353 -2.55 -7.97 13.59
CA PHE A 353 -2.02 -7.74 12.25
C PHE A 353 -0.84 -8.67 11.93
N TRP A 354 0.19 -8.72 12.78
CA TRP A 354 1.35 -9.59 12.56
C TRP A 354 1.01 -11.07 12.61
N GLN A 355 0.06 -11.46 13.47
CA GLN A 355 -0.46 -12.83 13.47
C GLN A 355 -1.13 -13.17 12.13
N THR A 356 -1.95 -12.25 11.58
CA THR A 356 -2.61 -12.45 10.28
C THR A 356 -1.58 -12.62 9.16
N LEU A 357 -0.50 -11.82 9.13
CA LEU A 357 0.58 -12.01 8.16
C LEU A 357 1.30 -13.35 8.34
N SER A 358 1.62 -13.73 9.58
CA SER A 358 2.25 -15.02 9.88
C SER A 358 1.38 -16.20 9.42
N ASP A 359 0.07 -16.12 9.59
CA ASP A 359 -0.88 -17.13 9.13
C ASP A 359 -0.91 -17.21 7.60
N CYS A 360 -0.81 -16.07 6.90
CA CYS A 360 -0.68 -16.03 5.44
C CYS A 360 0.61 -16.71 4.96
N CYS A 361 1.74 -16.51 5.65
CA CYS A 361 2.97 -17.26 5.38
C CYS A 361 2.74 -18.77 5.53
N THR A 362 2.09 -19.21 6.61
CA THR A 362 1.79 -20.63 6.83
C THR A 362 0.90 -21.23 5.75
N VAL A 363 -0.06 -20.46 5.22
CA VAL A 363 -0.88 -20.91 4.08
C VAL A 363 -0.06 -21.02 2.80
N ALA A 364 0.82 -20.06 2.54
CA ALA A 364 1.71 -20.08 1.39
C ALA A 364 2.65 -21.31 1.43
N GLU A 365 3.26 -21.59 2.58
CA GLU A 365 4.18 -22.73 2.76
C GLU A 365 3.55 -24.09 2.46
N ARG A 366 2.25 -24.27 2.73
CA ARG A 366 1.52 -25.53 2.45
C ARG A 366 1.34 -25.82 0.97
N LYS A 367 1.53 -24.83 0.11
CA LYS A 367 1.37 -24.94 -1.34
C LYS A 367 2.70 -25.21 -2.06
N ASP A 368 3.75 -25.59 -1.32
CA ASP A 368 5.12 -25.78 -1.82
C ASP A 368 5.58 -24.54 -2.61
N VAL A 369 5.49 -23.40 -1.93
CA VAL A 369 5.76 -22.08 -2.49
C VAL A 369 7.24 -21.73 -2.33
N LEU A 370 7.82 -21.25 -3.45
CA LEU A 370 9.25 -21.16 -3.84
C LEU A 370 9.85 -22.43 -4.47
#